data_AF-A0AAD6E9Q0-F1
#
_entry.id   AF-A0AAD6E9Q0-F1
#
_cell.length_a   1.000
_cell.length_b   1.000
_cell.length_c   1.000
_cell.angle_alpha   90.00
_cell.angle_beta   90.00
_cell.angle_gamma   90.00
#
_symmetry.space_group_name_H-M   'P 1'
#
loop_
_entity.id
_entity.type
_entity.pdbx_description
1 polymer ?
#
loop_
_entity_poly.entity_id
_entity_poly.type
_entity_poly.pdbx_seq_one_letter_code
_entity_poly.pdbx_strand_id
1 'polypeptide(L)'
;MEQQPELIEWSPRLLPRTVTRNADQNLPIHTISGSARGIPAPLPISSPLVKLPQTYPDLREHGSWVGTPLPSAPDHTNEVEDRRRKYLQQGHELQTERVKANRLEAAERNFSSEAIAWKARCSEFEAGLAKEREAHDRTHLRLQQKQQDVEKFIALLNDANDKLGSAINPNQVRHQLEDAAITSRAKLLRSSIRGFAEDFGEIDARDHPNPKFSYSLFKKYLCVSEDTLATYIESPSARPKILRPLLWAFLFKEVFDQFFWAPPDIRSALRTLRGLIEPSQEALSSEETEVDRRQITWRANTTNMVLERLNESTYETRDSQQDFVSAKAQELAGLLEPIICRDKRTLYDPLVKLLNESLELDLVLSQQVAIWSWNFPKRLPCPFDKKIHTSIHKRQHGQIYEIQLVLAPALMKRGKSSGEDFLDQHVQVKMDVEIDTPRQDSSDSRSVGRKIADKFTAKVLGGT
;
A
#
# COMPACT_ATOMS: atom_id res chain seq x y z
N MET A 1 37.17 26.80 32.31
CA MET A 1 36.13 27.64 31.68
C MET A 1 35.34 26.74 30.76
N GLU A 2 34.30 26.10 31.30
CA GLU A 2 33.41 25.22 30.55
C GLU A 2 32.34 26.08 29.88
N GLN A 3 32.29 26.04 28.54
CA GLN A 3 31.24 26.70 27.78
C GLN A 3 29.99 25.82 27.80
N GLN A 4 28.89 26.37 28.31
CA GLN A 4 27.56 25.79 28.18
C GLN A 4 27.15 25.72 26.69
N PRO A 5 26.44 24.67 26.26
CA PRO A 5 25.91 24.60 24.91
C PRO A 5 24.70 25.53 24.75
N GLU A 6 24.72 26.37 23.71
CA GLU A 6 23.60 27.20 23.29
C GLU A 6 22.40 26.32 22.88
N LEU A 7 21.32 26.45 23.65
CA LEU A 7 19.99 25.99 23.28
C LEU A 7 19.42 26.97 22.25
N ILE A 8 19.45 26.55 20.99
CA ILE A 8 18.85 27.28 19.88
C ILE A 8 17.37 26.87 19.79
N GLU A 9 16.50 27.57 20.54
CA GLU A 9 15.05 27.51 20.37
C GLU A 9 14.63 28.30 19.12
N TRP A 10 14.03 27.62 18.14
CA TRP A 10 13.42 28.27 16.98
C TRP A 10 11.93 27.99 16.99
N SER A 11 11.14 28.95 17.50
CA SER A 11 9.71 29.01 17.27
C SER A 11 9.42 29.46 15.84
N PRO A 12 8.62 28.72 15.04
CA PRO A 12 8.16 29.21 13.76
C PRO A 12 7.04 30.23 13.96
N ARG A 13 7.31 31.51 13.64
CA ARG A 13 6.28 32.53 13.46
C ARG A 13 5.47 32.21 12.20
N LEU A 14 4.20 31.85 12.37
CA LEU A 14 3.23 31.78 11.27
C LEU A 14 2.52 33.12 11.10
N LEU A 15 2.44 33.58 9.85
CA LEU A 15 1.64 34.73 9.42
C LEU A 15 0.13 34.43 9.55
N PRO A 16 -0.71 35.45 9.83
CA PRO A 16 -2.14 35.25 10.05
C PRO A 16 -2.83 34.98 8.71
N ARG A 17 -3.57 33.86 8.63
CA ARG A 17 -4.43 33.57 7.48
C ARG A 17 -5.89 33.76 7.85
N THR A 18 -6.51 34.61 7.05
CA THR A 18 -7.87 35.14 7.13
C THR A 18 -8.92 34.04 7.14
N VAL A 19 -9.87 34.15 8.07
CA VAL A 19 -11.06 33.32 8.19
C VAL A 19 -12.04 33.69 7.08
N THR A 20 -12.33 32.74 6.18
CA THR A 20 -13.56 32.75 5.38
C THR A 20 -14.43 31.58 5.80
N ARG A 21 -15.57 31.95 6.36
CA ARG A 21 -16.69 31.12 6.79
C ARG A 21 -17.61 30.82 5.59
N ASN A 22 -18.39 29.75 5.71
CA ASN A 22 -19.43 29.20 4.81
C ASN A 22 -18.92 28.00 4.00
N ALA A 23 -19.66 26.93 3.76
CA ALA A 23 -20.92 26.36 4.25
C ALA A 23 -21.00 24.97 3.57
N ASP A 24 -21.85 24.10 4.09
CA ASP A 24 -22.28 22.81 3.52
C ASP A 24 -22.04 22.58 2.02
N GLN A 25 -21.44 21.42 1.69
CA GLN A 25 -21.92 20.53 0.62
C GLN A 25 -21.04 19.26 0.47
N ASN A 26 -21.71 18.12 0.62
CA ASN A 26 -21.59 16.88 -0.16
C ASN A 26 -20.18 16.37 -0.54
N LEU A 27 -19.73 15.30 0.13
CA LEU A 27 -18.62 14.47 -0.33
C LEU A 27 -19.11 13.34 -1.27
N PRO A 28 -18.35 13.03 -2.34
CA PRO A 28 -18.68 12.00 -3.31
C PRO A 28 -18.23 10.61 -2.84
N ILE A 29 -19.10 9.62 -3.06
CA ILE A 29 -18.80 8.20 -2.87
C ILE A 29 -17.88 7.75 -4.02
N HIS A 30 -16.67 7.31 -3.66
CA HIS A 30 -15.76 6.64 -4.57
C HIS A 30 -16.31 5.26 -4.98
N THR A 31 -16.47 5.07 -6.29
CA THR A 31 -16.80 3.79 -6.93
C THR A 31 -15.59 2.85 -6.88
N ILE A 32 -15.72 1.76 -6.12
CA ILE A 32 -14.78 0.64 -6.18
C ILE A 32 -15.23 -0.29 -7.31
N SER A 33 -14.34 -0.39 -8.30
CA SER A 33 -14.37 -1.29 -9.44
C SER A 33 -14.39 -2.75 -9.00
N GLY A 34 -15.57 -3.38 -9.03
CA GLY A 34 -15.77 -4.82 -8.88
C GLY A 34 -15.91 -5.50 -10.23
N SER A 35 -14.94 -6.37 -10.54
CA SER A 35 -14.88 -7.25 -11.71
C SER A 35 -16.13 -8.13 -11.85
N ALA A 36 -17.03 -7.78 -12.79
CA ALA A 36 -18.17 -8.61 -13.16
C ALA A 36 -17.73 -9.73 -14.12
N ARG A 37 -17.90 -10.99 -13.69
CA ARG A 37 -18.03 -12.12 -14.62
C ARG A 37 -19.24 -11.87 -15.51
N GLY A 38 -19.03 -12.03 -16.81
CA GLY A 38 -19.91 -11.58 -17.89
C GLY A 38 -21.36 -12.04 -17.76
N ILE A 39 -22.26 -11.05 -17.78
CA ILE A 39 -23.62 -11.17 -18.25
C ILE A 39 -23.59 -10.92 -19.76
N PRO A 40 -24.24 -11.74 -20.60
CA PRO A 40 -24.24 -11.53 -22.04
C PRO A 40 -24.97 -10.23 -22.38
N ALA A 41 -24.33 -9.38 -23.17
CA ALA A 41 -24.90 -8.15 -23.69
C ALA A 41 -26.23 -8.44 -24.42
N PRO A 42 -27.30 -7.66 -24.20
CA PRO A 42 -28.47 -7.73 -25.06
C PRO A 42 -28.06 -7.20 -26.44
N LEU A 43 -28.29 -8.04 -27.46
CA LEU A 43 -28.10 -7.69 -28.86
C LEU A 43 -28.90 -6.42 -29.20
N PRO A 44 -28.37 -5.53 -30.06
CA PRO A 44 -29.14 -4.40 -30.55
C PRO A 44 -30.25 -4.96 -31.45
N ILE A 45 -31.49 -4.92 -30.96
CA ILE A 45 -32.67 -5.11 -31.79
C ILE A 45 -32.70 -3.93 -32.75
N SER A 46 -32.19 -4.15 -33.95
CA SER A 46 -32.43 -3.27 -35.09
C SER A 46 -33.93 -3.32 -35.36
N SER A 47 -34.65 -2.30 -34.91
CA SER A 47 -36.03 -2.09 -35.32
C SER A 47 -36.05 -1.92 -36.84
N PRO A 48 -36.87 -2.66 -37.61
CA PRO A 48 -37.17 -2.23 -38.96
C PRO A 48 -37.95 -0.93 -38.81
N LEU A 49 -37.35 0.16 -39.28
CA LEU A 49 -38.01 1.45 -39.44
C LEU A 49 -39.21 1.24 -40.36
N VAL A 50 -40.37 0.94 -39.77
CA VAL A 50 -41.66 0.94 -40.44
C VAL A 50 -41.93 2.38 -40.85
N LYS A 51 -41.61 2.70 -42.11
CA LYS A 51 -42.09 3.92 -42.75
C LYS A 51 -43.62 3.86 -42.74
N LEU A 52 -44.25 4.69 -41.92
CA LEU A 52 -45.67 4.99 -42.04
C LEU A 52 -45.97 5.44 -43.49
N PRO A 53 -47.10 5.02 -44.08
CA PRO A 53 -47.61 5.67 -45.28
C PRO A 53 -48.09 7.07 -44.87
N GLN A 54 -47.32 8.10 -45.24
CA GLN A 54 -47.81 9.48 -45.25
C GLN A 54 -48.90 9.57 -46.31
N THR A 55 -50.13 9.66 -45.84
CA THR A 55 -51.29 10.07 -46.61
C THR A 55 -51.14 11.56 -46.90
N TYR A 56 -50.72 11.90 -48.12
CA TYR A 56 -50.95 13.22 -48.70
C TYR A 56 -52.12 13.12 -49.69
N PRO A 57 -53.17 13.93 -49.56
CA PRO A 57 -54.09 14.18 -50.65
C PRO A 57 -53.42 15.22 -51.56
N ASP A 58 -53.19 14.90 -52.83
CA ASP A 58 -52.91 15.95 -53.81
C ASP A 58 -53.85 15.83 -55.00
N LEU A 59 -54.52 16.94 -55.20
CA LEU A 59 -55.51 17.25 -56.20
C LEU A 59 -54.74 17.91 -57.34
N ARG A 60 -54.66 17.32 -58.53
CA ARG A 60 -54.60 18.09 -59.79
C ARG A 60 -54.78 17.23 -61.03
N GLU A 61 -55.68 17.74 -61.86
CA GLU A 61 -55.96 17.41 -63.24
C GLU A 61 -54.73 17.62 -64.15
N HIS A 62 -54.58 16.80 -65.18
CA HIS A 62 -54.68 17.23 -66.58
C HIS A 62 -54.48 16.04 -67.53
N GLY A 63 -55.13 16.14 -68.69
CA GLY A 63 -55.45 15.02 -69.56
C GLY A 63 -54.32 14.49 -70.43
N SER A 64 -54.59 13.35 -71.06
CA SER A 64 -54.12 13.07 -72.41
C SER A 64 -55.05 12.05 -73.04
N TRP A 65 -55.85 12.55 -73.99
CA TRP A 65 -56.65 11.79 -74.94
C TRP A 65 -55.70 11.18 -75.98
N VAL A 66 -55.59 9.85 -76.06
CA VAL A 66 -55.12 9.18 -77.28
C VAL A 66 -55.85 7.84 -77.46
N GLY A 67 -56.69 7.81 -78.50
CA GLY A 67 -56.84 6.67 -79.42
C GLY A 67 -57.37 5.36 -78.86
N THR A 68 -58.70 5.21 -78.87
CA THR A 68 -59.38 3.92 -78.79
C THR A 68 -59.31 3.21 -80.15
N PRO A 69 -58.70 2.02 -80.29
CA PRO A 69 -58.93 1.17 -81.45
C PRO A 69 -60.26 0.42 -81.30
N LEU A 70 -61.00 0.33 -82.41
CA LEU A 70 -62.26 -0.40 -82.55
C LEU A 70 -62.24 -1.79 -81.90
N PRO A 71 -63.26 -2.18 -81.10
CA PRO A 71 -63.43 -3.54 -80.67
C PRO A 71 -64.01 -4.38 -81.81
N SER A 72 -63.22 -5.36 -82.25
CA SER A 72 -63.64 -6.45 -83.11
C SER A 72 -64.68 -7.33 -82.41
N ALA A 73 -65.56 -7.93 -83.22
CA ALA A 73 -66.75 -8.67 -82.84
C ALA A 73 -66.52 -9.76 -81.75
N PRO A 74 -67.52 -10.00 -80.87
CA PRO A 74 -67.42 -10.93 -79.76
C PRO A 74 -67.40 -12.37 -80.27
N ASP A 75 -66.26 -13.02 -80.08
CA ASP A 75 -66.13 -14.46 -80.22
C ASP A 75 -66.69 -15.13 -78.96
N HIS A 76 -67.91 -15.67 -79.05
CA HIS A 76 -68.68 -16.25 -77.94
C HIS A 76 -68.11 -17.54 -77.35
N THR A 77 -66.92 -17.97 -77.80
CA THR A 77 -66.14 -19.04 -77.14
C THR A 77 -65.25 -18.52 -76.01
N ASN A 78 -64.97 -17.21 -75.96
CA ASN A 78 -64.07 -16.57 -74.98
C ASN A 78 -64.73 -16.27 -73.61
N GLU A 79 -66.05 -16.11 -73.53
CA GLU A 79 -66.75 -15.79 -72.27
C GLU A 79 -66.71 -16.95 -71.25
N VAL A 80 -66.75 -18.20 -71.73
CA VAL A 80 -66.71 -19.38 -70.85
C VAL A 80 -65.31 -19.57 -70.27
N GLU A 81 -64.27 -19.36 -71.08
CA GLU A 81 -62.89 -19.39 -70.60
C GLU A 81 -62.59 -18.23 -69.66
N ASP A 82 -63.09 -17.03 -69.93
CA ASP A 82 -62.87 -15.86 -69.08
C ASP A 82 -63.57 -16.02 -67.71
N ARG A 83 -64.80 -16.56 -67.69
CA ARG A 83 -65.47 -16.95 -66.44
C ARG A 83 -64.68 -18.02 -65.69
N ARG A 84 -64.12 -19.02 -66.38
CA ARG A 84 -63.30 -20.08 -65.77
C ARG A 84 -61.99 -19.52 -65.18
N ARG A 85 -61.31 -18.61 -65.89
CA ARG A 85 -60.11 -17.91 -65.39
C ARG A 85 -60.44 -17.06 -64.18
N LYS A 86 -61.54 -16.33 -64.20
CA LYS A 86 -62.01 -15.51 -63.08
C LYS A 86 -62.34 -16.35 -61.85
N TYR A 87 -62.94 -17.52 -62.04
CA TYR A 87 -63.21 -18.46 -60.95
C TYR A 87 -61.93 -19.06 -60.35
N LEU A 88 -60.96 -19.42 -61.21
CA LEU A 88 -59.65 -19.91 -60.77
C LEU A 88 -58.85 -18.81 -60.05
N GLN A 89 -58.92 -17.57 -60.54
CA GLN A 89 -58.28 -16.42 -59.93
C GLN A 89 -58.89 -16.12 -58.55
N GLN A 90 -60.22 -16.11 -58.43
CA GLN A 90 -60.90 -15.97 -57.14
C GLN A 90 -60.55 -17.11 -56.18
N GLY A 91 -60.44 -18.34 -56.68
CA GLY A 91 -59.98 -19.49 -55.90
C GLY A 91 -58.56 -19.32 -55.38
N HIS A 92 -57.64 -18.83 -56.22
CA HIS A 92 -56.26 -18.54 -55.82
C HIS A 92 -56.18 -17.38 -54.83
N GLU A 93 -56.95 -16.31 -55.03
CA GLU A 93 -57.05 -15.17 -54.12
C GLU A 93 -57.55 -15.62 -52.73
N LEU A 94 -58.63 -16.40 -52.68
CA LEU A 94 -59.13 -17.02 -51.44
C LEU A 94 -58.07 -17.89 -50.76
N GLN A 95 -57.31 -18.68 -51.52
CA GLN A 95 -56.22 -19.50 -50.99
C GLN A 95 -55.12 -18.62 -50.38
N THR A 96 -54.73 -17.53 -51.07
CA THR A 96 -53.71 -16.60 -50.56
C THR A 96 -54.15 -15.86 -49.32
N GLU A 97 -55.41 -15.40 -49.26
CA GLU A 97 -55.98 -14.77 -48.08
C GLU A 97 -56.07 -15.75 -46.91
N ARG A 98 -56.42 -17.01 -47.15
CA ARG A 98 -56.41 -18.05 -46.12
C ARG A 98 -55.00 -18.30 -45.57
N VAL A 99 -53.99 -18.33 -46.44
CA VAL A 99 -52.58 -18.47 -46.02
C VAL A 99 -52.14 -17.24 -45.22
N LYS A 100 -52.52 -16.02 -45.62
CA LYS A 100 -52.24 -14.79 -44.88
C LYS A 100 -52.91 -14.81 -43.51
N ALA A 101 -54.19 -15.17 -43.44
CA ALA A 101 -54.94 -15.29 -42.18
C ALA A 101 -54.28 -16.30 -41.24
N ASN A 102 -53.91 -17.48 -41.73
CA ASN A 102 -53.20 -18.49 -40.94
C ASN A 102 -51.82 -18.00 -40.44
N ARG A 103 -51.09 -17.22 -41.26
CA ARG A 103 -49.82 -16.61 -40.86
C ARG A 103 -50.01 -15.55 -39.77
N LEU A 104 -51.03 -14.70 -39.90
CA LEU A 104 -51.36 -13.71 -38.89
C LEU A 104 -51.77 -14.36 -37.58
N GLU A 105 -52.61 -15.39 -37.64
CA GLU A 105 -53.02 -16.14 -36.45
C GLU A 105 -51.83 -16.86 -35.78
N ALA A 106 -50.91 -17.42 -36.56
CA ALA A 106 -49.67 -17.99 -36.04
C ALA A 106 -48.75 -16.93 -35.40
N ALA A 107 -48.64 -15.75 -36.02
CA ALA A 107 -47.88 -14.63 -35.46
C ALA A 107 -48.51 -14.12 -34.16
N GLU A 108 -49.83 -14.02 -34.09
CA GLU A 108 -50.56 -13.62 -32.89
C GLU A 108 -50.35 -14.61 -31.73
N ARG A 109 -50.39 -15.92 -32.02
CA ARG A 109 -50.05 -16.96 -31.03
C ARG A 109 -48.61 -16.85 -30.55
N ASN A 110 -47.65 -16.58 -31.45
CA ASN A 110 -46.25 -16.40 -31.09
C ASN A 110 -46.03 -15.14 -30.24
N PHE A 111 -46.62 -14.00 -30.60
CA PHE A 111 -46.53 -12.79 -29.80
C PHE A 111 -47.17 -12.96 -28.42
N SER A 112 -48.30 -13.67 -28.34
CA SER A 112 -48.96 -13.98 -27.08
C SER A 112 -48.08 -14.86 -26.17
N SER A 113 -47.43 -15.89 -26.72
CA SER A 113 -46.52 -16.75 -25.95
C SER A 113 -45.25 -16.02 -25.51
N GLU A 114 -44.67 -15.17 -26.36
CA GLU A 114 -43.55 -14.31 -26.01
C GLU A 114 -43.91 -13.30 -24.92
N ALA A 115 -45.09 -12.67 -25.00
CA ALA A 115 -45.56 -11.74 -23.97
C ALA A 115 -45.73 -12.42 -22.61
N ILE A 116 -46.24 -13.66 -22.58
CA ILE A 116 -46.35 -14.47 -21.36
C ILE A 116 -44.94 -14.80 -20.82
N ALA A 117 -44.02 -15.23 -21.68
CA ALA A 117 -42.65 -15.55 -21.27
C ALA A 117 -41.91 -14.32 -20.72
N TRP A 118 -42.08 -13.15 -21.35
CA TRP A 118 -41.53 -11.89 -20.86
C TRP A 118 -42.12 -11.49 -19.52
N LYS A 119 -43.44 -11.63 -19.34
CA LYS A 119 -44.09 -11.34 -18.07
C LYS A 119 -43.55 -12.25 -16.95
N ALA A 120 -43.37 -13.54 -17.22
CA ALA A 120 -42.76 -14.48 -16.27
C ALA A 120 -41.33 -14.08 -15.89
N ARG A 121 -40.48 -13.74 -16.89
CA ARG A 121 -39.12 -13.25 -16.63
C ARG A 121 -39.10 -11.97 -15.81
N CYS A 122 -39.97 -11.00 -16.10
CA CYS A 122 -40.09 -9.78 -15.30
C CYS A 122 -40.44 -10.11 -13.85
N SER A 123 -41.40 -11.00 -13.61
CA SER A 123 -41.75 -11.43 -12.25
C SER A 123 -40.61 -12.17 -11.53
N GLU A 124 -39.83 -12.99 -12.24
CA GLU A 124 -38.63 -13.64 -11.67
C GLU A 124 -37.55 -12.62 -11.30
N PHE A 125 -37.28 -11.64 -12.17
CA PHE A 125 -36.32 -10.58 -11.88
C PHE A 125 -36.77 -9.70 -10.72
N GLU A 126 -38.05 -9.34 -10.63
CA GLU A 126 -38.61 -8.60 -9.50
C GLU A 126 -38.45 -9.38 -8.20
N ALA A 127 -38.73 -10.69 -8.20
CA ALA A 127 -38.52 -11.56 -7.04
C ALA A 127 -37.04 -11.70 -6.66
N GLY A 128 -36.14 -11.79 -7.65
CA GLY A 128 -34.69 -11.81 -7.43
C GLY A 128 -34.19 -10.52 -6.81
N LEU A 129 -34.63 -9.38 -7.34
CA LEU A 129 -34.24 -8.05 -6.87
C LEU A 129 -34.79 -7.77 -5.46
N ALA A 130 -36.00 -8.26 -5.14
CA ALA A 130 -36.54 -8.21 -3.79
C ALA A 130 -35.68 -9.02 -2.78
N LYS A 131 -35.26 -10.23 -3.15
CA LYS A 131 -34.37 -11.06 -2.31
C LYS A 131 -33.01 -10.42 -2.10
N GLU A 132 -32.45 -9.81 -3.14
CA GLU A 132 -31.17 -9.10 -3.07
C GLU A 132 -31.26 -7.89 -2.13
N ARG A 133 -32.32 -7.09 -2.25
CA ARG A 133 -32.59 -5.98 -1.31
C ARG A 133 -32.70 -6.46 0.13
N GLU A 134 -33.44 -7.54 0.38
CA GLU A 134 -33.55 -8.10 1.73
C GLU A 134 -32.20 -8.61 2.27
N ALA A 135 -31.37 -9.24 1.42
CA ALA A 135 -30.03 -9.66 1.80
C ALA A 135 -29.09 -8.48 2.08
N HIS A 136 -29.17 -7.43 1.26
CA HIS A 136 -28.44 -6.19 1.44
C HIS A 136 -28.83 -5.51 2.77
N ASP A 137 -30.13 -5.37 3.05
CA ASP A 137 -30.63 -4.73 4.27
C ASP A 137 -30.23 -5.50 5.52
N ARG A 138 -30.29 -6.85 5.48
CA ARG A 138 -29.78 -7.70 6.57
C ARG A 138 -28.28 -7.51 6.81
N THR A 139 -27.50 -7.40 5.74
CA THR A 139 -26.04 -7.20 5.84
C THR A 139 -25.71 -5.82 6.39
N HIS A 140 -26.44 -4.79 5.92
CA HIS A 140 -26.32 -3.42 6.41
C HIS A 140 -26.64 -3.34 7.91
N LEU A 141 -27.74 -3.96 8.36
CA LEU A 141 -28.11 -4.01 9.78
C LEU A 141 -27.03 -4.71 10.63
N ARG A 142 -26.49 -5.83 10.14
CA ARG A 142 -25.41 -6.57 10.83
C ARG A 142 -24.14 -5.73 10.93
N LEU A 143 -23.78 -5.01 9.87
CA LEU A 143 -22.63 -4.10 9.87
C LEU A 143 -22.83 -2.97 10.89
N GLN A 144 -24.01 -2.34 10.91
CA GLN A 144 -24.35 -1.30 11.87
C GLN A 144 -24.29 -1.80 13.31
N GLN A 145 -24.82 -3.00 13.58
CA GLN A 145 -24.73 -3.62 14.90
C GLN A 145 -23.27 -3.87 15.30
N LYS A 146 -22.44 -4.38 14.38
CA LYS A 146 -21.02 -4.59 14.64
C LYS A 146 -20.25 -3.29 14.87
N GLN A 147 -20.60 -2.23 14.16
CA GLN A 147 -20.04 -0.89 14.38
C GLN A 147 -20.38 -0.38 15.79
N GLN A 148 -21.63 -0.53 16.23
CA GLN A 148 -22.04 -0.17 17.59
C GLN A 148 -21.35 -1.02 18.66
N ASP A 149 -21.15 -2.32 18.41
CA ASP A 149 -20.39 -3.19 19.32
C ASP A 149 -18.94 -2.69 19.46
N VAL A 150 -18.28 -2.36 18.34
CA VAL A 150 -16.91 -1.81 18.33
C VAL A 150 -16.84 -0.50 19.11
N GLU A 151 -17.77 0.43 18.88
CA GLU A 151 -17.83 1.71 19.61
C GLU A 151 -18.02 1.51 21.12
N LYS A 152 -18.87 0.56 21.53
CA LYS A 152 -19.03 0.18 22.94
C LYS A 152 -17.74 -0.40 23.52
N PHE A 153 -17.04 -1.26 22.78
CA PHE A 153 -15.76 -1.81 23.23
C PHE A 153 -14.69 -0.74 23.36
N ILE A 154 -14.61 0.20 22.41
CA ILE A 154 -13.71 1.36 22.49
C ILE A 154 -14.05 2.20 23.73
N ALA A 155 -15.32 2.48 24.00
CA ALA A 155 -15.75 3.22 25.17
C ALA A 155 -15.38 2.51 26.49
N LEU A 156 -15.61 1.19 26.58
CA LEU A 156 -15.21 0.39 27.75
C LEU A 156 -13.70 0.37 27.94
N LEU A 157 -12.95 0.29 26.85
CA LEU A 157 -11.50 0.29 26.88
C LEU A 157 -10.95 1.66 27.33
N ASN A 158 -11.56 2.75 26.87
CA ASN A 158 -11.23 4.10 27.34
C ASN A 158 -11.57 4.29 28.83
N ASP A 159 -12.74 3.84 29.29
CA ASP A 159 -13.11 3.88 30.72
C ASP A 159 -12.16 3.03 31.59
N ALA A 160 -11.77 1.85 31.11
CA ALA A 160 -10.76 1.03 31.76
C ALA A 160 -9.40 1.74 31.81
N ASN A 161 -9.00 2.40 30.72
CA ASN A 161 -7.76 3.18 30.65
C ASN A 161 -7.80 4.41 31.57
N ASP A 162 -8.94 5.07 31.71
CA ASP A 162 -9.13 6.21 32.61
C ASP A 162 -9.08 5.78 34.08
N LYS A 163 -9.78 4.69 34.42
CA LYS A 163 -9.68 4.07 35.75
C LYS A 163 -8.25 3.65 36.05
N LEU A 164 -7.57 3.09 35.07
CA LEU A 164 -6.17 2.71 35.19
C LEU A 164 -5.27 3.92 35.42
N GLY A 165 -5.42 4.97 34.62
CA GLY A 165 -4.69 6.22 34.78
C GLY A 165 -4.93 6.88 36.14
N SER A 166 -6.13 6.74 36.71
CA SER A 166 -6.44 7.24 38.05
C SER A 166 -5.84 6.39 39.19
N ALA A 167 -5.69 5.08 38.97
CA ALA A 167 -5.15 4.14 39.95
C ALA A 167 -3.61 4.11 39.93
N ILE A 168 -3.01 4.36 38.77
CA ILE A 168 -1.57 4.55 38.63
C ILE A 168 -1.24 5.90 39.26
N ASN A 169 -0.54 5.87 40.40
CA ASN A 169 0.00 7.08 40.98
C ASN A 169 0.94 7.72 39.93
N PRO A 170 0.72 8.96 39.47
CA PRO A 170 1.51 9.57 38.41
C PRO A 170 3.01 9.66 38.75
N ASN A 171 3.35 9.55 40.04
CA ASN A 171 4.74 9.47 40.52
C ASN A 171 5.35 8.07 40.42
N GLN A 172 4.64 7.08 39.87
CA GLN A 172 4.99 5.66 39.89
C GLN A 172 5.38 5.11 38.50
N VAL A 173 5.86 5.94 37.57
CA VAL A 173 6.56 5.44 36.38
C VAL A 173 7.97 4.97 36.80
N ARG A 174 8.02 3.82 37.48
CA ARG A 174 9.20 3.32 38.21
C ARG A 174 10.39 2.89 37.34
N HIS A 175 10.21 2.83 36.01
CA HIS A 175 11.20 2.24 35.09
C HIS A 175 11.47 3.09 33.84
N GLN A 176 11.35 4.42 33.94
CA GLN A 176 11.87 5.28 32.88
C GLN A 176 13.40 5.26 32.90
N LEU A 177 13.99 4.93 31.75
CA LEU A 177 15.42 5.04 31.56
C LEU A 177 15.74 6.39 30.95
N GLU A 178 16.89 6.94 31.33
CA GLU A 178 17.40 8.15 30.68
C GLU A 178 17.65 7.89 29.19
N ASP A 179 17.40 8.91 28.36
CA ASP A 179 17.62 8.84 26.91
C ASP A 179 19.03 8.40 26.55
N ALA A 180 20.03 8.81 27.36
CA ALA A 180 21.42 8.42 27.21
C ALA A 180 21.62 6.91 27.39
N ALA A 181 20.93 6.27 28.34
CA ALA A 181 21.00 4.84 28.57
C ALA A 181 20.38 4.05 27.40
N ILE A 182 19.20 4.47 26.93
CA ILE A 182 18.52 3.86 25.77
C ILE A 182 19.39 3.99 24.51
N THR A 183 19.89 5.21 24.27
CA THR A 183 20.80 5.51 23.15
C THR A 183 22.07 4.66 23.21
N SER A 184 22.61 4.42 24.42
CA SER A 184 23.79 3.58 24.61
C SER A 184 23.51 2.11 24.30
N ARG A 185 22.36 1.57 24.72
CA ARG A 185 21.94 0.20 24.38
C ARG A 185 21.71 0.03 22.88
N ALA A 186 21.08 1.00 22.22
CA ALA A 186 20.88 0.98 20.77
C ALA A 186 22.23 1.02 20.00
N LYS A 187 23.19 1.82 20.46
CA LYS A 187 24.56 1.86 19.92
C LYS A 187 25.33 0.56 20.16
N LEU A 188 25.13 -0.07 21.31
CA LEU A 188 25.70 -1.38 21.62
C LEU A 188 25.18 -2.45 20.66
N LEU A 189 23.86 -2.58 20.52
CA LEU A 189 23.25 -3.52 19.57
C LEU A 189 23.74 -3.28 18.13
N ARG A 190 23.84 -2.01 17.71
CA ARG A 190 24.40 -1.66 16.40
C ARG A 190 25.85 -2.14 16.25
N SER A 191 26.65 -2.03 17.30
CA SER A 191 28.03 -2.50 17.32
C SER A 191 28.10 -4.03 17.30
N SER A 192 27.23 -4.73 18.02
CA SER A 192 27.11 -6.20 17.99
C SER A 192 26.74 -6.70 16.59
N ILE A 193 25.75 -6.08 15.93
CA ILE A 193 25.36 -6.43 14.55
C ILE A 193 26.50 -6.17 13.57
N ARG A 194 27.24 -5.07 13.74
CA ARG A 194 28.41 -4.78 12.91
C ARG A 194 29.50 -5.83 13.11
N GLY A 195 29.84 -6.15 14.37
CA GLY A 195 30.84 -7.17 14.69
C GLY A 195 30.47 -8.53 14.12
N PHE A 196 29.22 -8.97 14.30
CA PHE A 196 28.73 -10.20 13.67
C PHE A 196 28.88 -10.17 12.14
N ALA A 197 28.49 -9.07 11.49
CA ALA A 197 28.59 -8.97 10.04
C ALA A 197 30.05 -8.95 9.54
N GLU A 198 30.98 -8.42 10.32
CA GLU A 198 32.42 -8.44 10.03
C GLU A 198 33.01 -9.84 10.24
N ASP A 199 32.75 -10.45 11.40
CA ASP A 199 33.27 -11.78 11.78
C ASP A 199 32.81 -12.90 10.83
N PHE A 200 31.58 -12.80 10.33
CA PHE A 200 30.97 -13.84 9.50
C PHE A 200 30.79 -13.44 8.03
N GLY A 201 30.77 -12.14 7.71
CA GLY A 201 30.54 -11.69 6.34
C GLY A 201 31.78 -11.74 5.45
N GLU A 202 32.97 -11.76 6.04
CA GLU A 202 34.21 -12.00 5.30
C GLU A 202 34.35 -13.49 5.00
N ILE A 203 34.25 -13.82 3.72
CA ILE A 203 34.34 -15.19 3.22
C ILE A 203 35.58 -15.31 2.34
N ASP A 204 36.20 -16.49 2.34
CA ASP A 204 37.29 -16.82 1.42
C ASP A 204 36.80 -16.67 -0.04
N ALA A 205 37.69 -16.22 -0.93
CA ALA A 205 37.40 -16.06 -2.35
C ALA A 205 36.97 -17.38 -3.03
N ARG A 206 37.21 -18.52 -2.38
CA ARG A 206 36.83 -19.87 -2.83
C ARG A 206 35.36 -20.22 -2.57
N ASP A 207 34.71 -19.50 -1.67
CA ASP A 207 33.33 -19.76 -1.31
C ASP A 207 32.40 -18.97 -2.24
N HIS A 208 31.56 -19.71 -2.96
CA HIS A 208 30.60 -19.14 -3.89
C HIS A 208 29.20 -19.21 -3.28
N PRO A 209 28.66 -18.11 -2.72
CA PRO A 209 27.32 -18.11 -2.16
C PRO A 209 26.30 -18.43 -3.27
N ASN A 210 25.16 -19.02 -2.92
CA ASN A 210 24.11 -19.28 -3.89
C ASN A 210 23.43 -17.94 -4.26
N PRO A 211 23.67 -17.40 -5.48
CA PRO A 211 23.22 -16.05 -5.80
C PRO A 211 21.69 -15.98 -5.84
N LYS A 212 21.02 -16.97 -6.46
CA LYS A 212 19.56 -16.98 -6.62
C LYS A 212 18.82 -16.97 -5.28
N PHE A 213 19.25 -17.80 -4.33
CA PHE A 213 18.65 -17.84 -2.99
C PHE A 213 18.87 -16.50 -2.28
N SER A 214 20.12 -16.02 -2.28
CA SER A 214 20.52 -14.76 -1.65
C SER A 214 19.67 -13.58 -2.15
N TYR A 215 19.51 -13.43 -3.47
CA TYR A 215 18.70 -12.35 -4.05
C TYR A 215 17.26 -12.34 -3.57
N SER A 216 16.59 -13.50 -3.56
CA SER A 216 15.19 -13.58 -3.13
C SER A 216 15.02 -13.23 -1.65
N LEU A 217 15.98 -13.62 -0.81
CA LEU A 217 16.00 -13.26 0.60
C LEU A 217 16.21 -11.74 0.78
N PHE A 218 17.25 -11.17 0.18
CA PHE A 218 17.53 -9.74 0.33
C PHE A 218 16.38 -8.89 -0.23
N LYS A 219 15.76 -9.26 -1.36
CA LYS A 219 14.60 -8.56 -1.92
C LYS A 219 13.36 -8.60 -1.01
N LYS A 220 13.21 -9.66 -0.21
CA LYS A 220 12.12 -9.79 0.79
C LYS A 220 12.27 -8.80 1.94
N TYR A 221 13.50 -8.49 2.34
CA TYR A 221 13.79 -7.68 3.54
C TYR A 221 14.28 -6.26 3.23
N LEU A 222 14.94 -6.05 2.08
CA LEU A 222 15.58 -4.80 1.69
C LEU A 222 14.92 -4.21 0.44
N CYS A 223 14.67 -2.90 0.47
CA CYS A 223 14.15 -2.14 -0.66
C CYS A 223 15.28 -1.59 -1.53
N VAL A 224 16.16 -2.46 -2.04
CA VAL A 224 17.33 -2.13 -2.86
C VAL A 224 17.16 -2.74 -4.26
N SER A 225 17.71 -2.10 -5.31
CA SER A 225 17.67 -2.64 -6.67
C SER A 225 18.46 -3.95 -6.80
N GLU A 226 18.10 -4.79 -7.77
CA GLU A 226 18.76 -6.07 -7.98
C GLU A 226 20.24 -5.90 -8.37
N ASP A 227 20.56 -4.91 -9.21
CA ASP A 227 21.94 -4.61 -9.63
C ASP A 227 22.83 -4.20 -8.45
N THR A 228 22.30 -3.37 -7.54
CA THR A 228 23.01 -2.97 -6.33
C THR A 228 23.21 -4.18 -5.42
N LEU A 229 22.17 -4.98 -5.19
CA LEU A 229 22.30 -6.22 -4.41
C LEU A 229 23.36 -7.16 -4.99
N ALA A 230 23.43 -7.29 -6.32
CA ALA A 230 24.40 -8.15 -6.99
C ALA A 230 25.83 -7.74 -6.66
N THR A 231 26.08 -6.44 -6.78
CA THR A 231 27.38 -5.83 -6.46
C THR A 231 27.82 -6.14 -5.03
N TYR A 232 26.89 -6.12 -4.06
CA TYR A 232 27.19 -6.42 -2.66
C TYR A 232 27.37 -7.92 -2.36
N ILE A 233 26.54 -8.77 -2.96
CA ILE A 233 26.55 -10.22 -2.70
C ILE A 233 27.79 -10.86 -3.32
N GLU A 234 28.16 -10.43 -4.53
CA GLU A 234 29.28 -11.01 -5.29
C GLU A 234 30.64 -10.53 -4.77
N SER A 235 30.72 -9.32 -4.21
CA SER A 235 31.96 -8.77 -3.66
C SER A 235 32.21 -9.24 -2.21
N PRO A 236 33.29 -10.00 -1.93
CA PRO A 236 33.58 -10.47 -0.57
C PRO A 236 33.74 -9.34 0.45
N SER A 237 34.32 -8.20 0.04
CA SER A 237 34.54 -7.04 0.92
C SER A 237 33.28 -6.18 1.12
N ALA A 238 32.28 -6.33 0.25
CA ALA A 238 31.01 -5.60 0.36
C ALA A 238 29.94 -6.42 1.11
N ARG A 239 30.10 -7.75 1.19
CA ARG A 239 29.13 -8.64 1.83
C ARG A 239 28.86 -8.34 3.31
N PRO A 240 29.86 -8.02 4.17
CA PRO A 240 29.60 -7.54 5.53
C PRO A 240 28.66 -6.32 5.56
N LYS A 241 28.76 -5.44 4.57
CA LYS A 241 27.95 -4.22 4.50
C LYS A 241 26.48 -4.52 4.22
N ILE A 242 26.14 -5.53 3.41
CA ILE A 242 24.75 -5.89 3.11
C ILE A 242 24.11 -6.80 4.17
N LEU A 243 24.92 -7.55 4.93
CA LEU A 243 24.44 -8.36 6.04
C LEU A 243 23.87 -7.50 7.18
N ARG A 244 24.49 -6.35 7.48
CA ARG A 244 24.01 -5.41 8.51
C ARG A 244 22.55 -4.96 8.29
N PRO A 245 22.16 -4.41 7.11
CA PRO A 245 20.77 -4.07 6.83
C PRO A 245 19.84 -5.26 6.91
N LEU A 246 20.25 -6.44 6.44
CA LEU A 246 19.42 -7.65 6.50
C LEU A 246 19.08 -8.03 7.93
N LEU A 247 20.07 -8.01 8.83
CA LEU A 247 19.87 -8.28 10.26
C LEU A 247 18.93 -7.25 10.88
N TRP A 248 19.14 -5.96 10.61
CA TRP A 248 18.24 -4.91 11.09
C TRP A 248 16.80 -5.06 10.57
N ALA A 249 16.63 -5.39 9.29
CA ALA A 249 15.31 -5.61 8.70
C ALA A 249 14.61 -6.84 9.30
N PHE A 250 15.37 -7.91 9.57
CA PHE A 250 14.87 -9.08 10.27
C PHE A 250 14.41 -8.74 11.69
N LEU A 251 15.28 -8.09 12.49
CA LEU A 251 14.95 -7.70 13.87
C LEU A 251 13.76 -6.73 13.93
N PHE A 252 13.71 -5.76 13.01
CA PHE A 252 12.58 -4.83 12.92
C PHE A 252 11.26 -5.54 12.65
N LYS A 253 11.26 -6.52 11.76
CA LYS A 253 10.04 -7.25 11.39
C LYS A 253 9.63 -8.27 12.43
N GLU A 254 10.59 -9.00 12.98
CA GLU A 254 10.34 -10.21 13.76
C GLU A 254 10.48 -9.99 15.27
N VAL A 255 11.11 -8.91 15.73
CA VAL A 255 11.38 -8.67 17.17
C VAL A 255 10.78 -7.35 17.65
N PHE A 256 11.16 -6.23 17.04
CA PHE A 256 10.77 -4.91 17.54
C PHE A 256 9.27 -4.62 17.39
N ASP A 257 8.71 -4.02 18.44
CA ASP A 257 7.28 -3.75 18.63
C ASP A 257 6.35 -4.98 18.51
N GLN A 258 6.91 -6.19 18.59
CA GLN A 258 6.14 -7.43 18.55
C GLN A 258 5.87 -7.99 19.95
N PHE A 259 6.43 -7.37 21.00
CA PHE A 259 6.29 -7.75 22.41
C PHE A 259 6.71 -9.19 22.69
N PHE A 260 7.75 -9.68 22.02
CA PHE A 260 8.26 -11.06 22.21
C PHE A 260 8.94 -11.27 23.57
N TRP A 261 9.21 -10.20 24.31
CA TRP A 261 9.58 -10.27 25.72
C TRP A 261 8.41 -10.72 26.62
N ALA A 262 7.16 -10.73 26.16
CA ALA A 262 6.01 -11.20 26.93
C ALA A 262 5.59 -12.64 26.54
N PRO A 263 4.93 -13.39 27.46
CA PRO A 263 4.33 -14.68 27.15
C PRO A 263 3.32 -14.61 25.99
N PRO A 264 3.06 -15.71 25.26
CA PRO A 264 2.27 -15.71 24.02
C PRO A 264 0.90 -15.02 24.11
N ASP A 265 0.15 -15.27 25.19
CA ASP A 265 -1.21 -14.73 25.37
C ASP A 265 -1.18 -13.20 25.58
N ILE A 266 -0.29 -12.75 26.46
CA ILE A 266 -0.08 -11.33 26.76
C ILE A 266 0.46 -10.60 25.53
N ARG A 267 1.42 -11.20 24.83
CA ARG A 267 1.99 -10.68 23.58
C ARG A 267 0.91 -10.42 22.53
N SER A 268 0.02 -11.40 22.32
CA SER A 268 -1.09 -11.28 21.37
C SER A 268 -2.04 -10.14 21.76
N ALA A 269 -2.36 -10.03 23.05
CA ALA A 269 -3.19 -8.95 23.58
C ALA A 269 -2.53 -7.57 23.40
N LEU A 270 -1.26 -7.41 23.78
CA LEU A 270 -0.53 -6.15 23.64
C LEU A 270 -0.43 -5.70 22.18
N ARG A 271 -0.19 -6.63 21.25
CA ARG A 271 -0.15 -6.32 19.81
C ARG A 271 -1.52 -5.86 19.29
N THR A 272 -2.59 -6.51 19.75
CA THR A 272 -3.96 -6.13 19.39
C THR A 272 -4.31 -4.76 19.95
N LEU A 273 -4.01 -4.51 21.23
CA LEU A 273 -4.21 -3.22 21.88
C LEU A 273 -3.44 -2.11 21.16
N ARG A 274 -2.19 -2.38 20.77
CA ARG A 274 -1.38 -1.44 19.99
C ARG A 274 -2.06 -1.03 18.70
N GLY A 275 -2.55 -2.00 17.92
CA GLY A 275 -3.24 -1.70 16.66
C GLY A 275 -4.57 -0.97 16.83
N LEU A 276 -5.19 -1.02 18.02
CA LEU A 276 -6.45 -0.35 18.33
C LEU A 276 -6.27 1.04 18.94
N ILE A 277 -5.21 1.24 19.74
CA ILE A 277 -5.02 2.43 20.56
C ILE A 277 -3.96 3.36 19.99
N GLU A 278 -2.83 2.82 19.48
CA GLU A 278 -1.71 3.66 19.05
C GLU A 278 -2.08 4.37 17.73
N PRO A 279 -2.10 5.72 17.71
CA PRO A 279 -2.49 6.45 16.52
C PRO A 279 -1.45 6.22 15.42
N SER A 280 -1.93 6.08 14.18
CA SER A 280 -1.02 6.05 13.04
C SER A 280 -0.28 7.39 12.95
N GLN A 281 0.96 7.37 12.47
CA GLN A 281 1.75 8.60 12.32
C GLN A 281 1.07 9.66 11.44
N GLU A 282 0.20 9.23 10.53
CA GLU A 282 -0.58 10.07 9.61
C GLU A 282 -1.87 10.60 10.26
N ALA A 283 -2.37 9.94 11.31
CA ALA A 283 -3.59 10.31 12.02
C ALA A 283 -3.37 11.35 13.14
N LEU A 284 -2.11 11.61 13.51
CA LEU A 284 -1.80 12.60 14.53
C LEU A 284 -2.18 14.01 14.04
N SER A 285 -2.99 14.68 14.84
CA SER A 285 -3.42 16.05 14.65
C SER A 285 -2.23 17.02 14.74
N SER A 286 -2.36 18.21 14.13
CA SER A 286 -1.36 19.28 14.28
C SER A 286 -1.32 19.89 15.69
N GLU A 287 -2.35 19.63 16.49
CA GLU A 287 -2.46 20.02 17.88
C GLU A 287 -2.44 18.77 18.77
N GLU A 288 -1.67 18.82 19.85
CA GLU A 288 -1.58 17.73 20.81
C GLU A 288 -2.86 17.68 21.63
N THR A 289 -3.65 16.61 21.49
CA THR A 289 -4.83 16.44 22.33
C THR A 289 -4.51 15.58 23.55
N GLU A 290 -5.29 15.77 24.62
CA GLU A 290 -5.22 14.91 25.81
C GLU A 290 -5.51 13.43 25.47
N VAL A 291 -6.32 13.20 24.43
CA VAL A 291 -6.59 11.85 23.91
C VAL A 291 -5.32 11.24 23.32
N ASP A 292 -4.58 12.00 22.49
CA ASP A 292 -3.31 11.54 21.92
C ASP A 292 -2.31 11.22 23.04
N ARG A 293 -2.20 12.08 24.07
CA ARG A 293 -1.34 11.82 25.24
C ARG A 293 -1.66 10.50 25.94
N ARG A 294 -2.94 10.22 26.17
CA ARG A 294 -3.39 8.95 26.78
C ARG A 294 -3.13 7.75 25.89
N GLN A 295 -3.35 7.91 24.58
CA GLN A 295 -3.07 6.89 23.56
C GLN A 295 -1.57 6.65 23.32
N ILE A 296 -0.71 7.56 23.76
CA ILE A 296 0.74 7.35 23.71
C ILE A 296 1.25 6.74 25.02
N THR A 297 0.75 7.22 26.15
CA THR A 297 1.19 6.78 27.49
C THR A 297 0.69 5.38 27.88
N TRP A 298 -0.43 4.89 27.32
CA TRP A 298 -0.95 3.55 27.68
C TRP A 298 0.10 2.45 27.48
N ARG A 299 0.91 2.50 26.41
CA ARG A 299 1.88 1.45 26.11
C ARG A 299 2.88 1.27 27.25
N ALA A 300 3.42 2.38 27.74
CA ALA A 300 4.35 2.40 28.86
C ALA A 300 3.67 1.89 30.14
N ASN A 301 2.47 2.39 30.43
CA ASN A 301 1.72 2.03 31.63
C ASN A 301 1.34 0.55 31.66
N THR A 302 0.73 0.05 30.59
CA THR A 302 0.34 -1.35 30.43
C THR A 302 1.56 -2.27 30.45
N THR A 303 2.65 -1.90 29.77
CA THR A 303 3.89 -2.68 29.80
C THR A 303 4.43 -2.80 31.22
N ASN A 304 4.54 -1.69 31.95
CA ASN A 304 5.07 -1.71 33.32
C ASN A 304 4.18 -2.54 34.26
N MET A 305 2.86 -2.44 34.14
CA MET A 305 1.94 -3.27 34.93
C MET A 305 2.05 -4.75 34.62
N VAL A 306 2.15 -5.10 33.33
CA VAL A 306 2.37 -6.48 32.91
C VAL A 306 3.66 -7.01 33.53
N LEU A 307 4.74 -6.23 33.52
CA LEU A 307 6.02 -6.62 34.11
C LEU A 307 5.94 -6.78 35.63
N GLU A 308 5.23 -5.89 36.33
CA GLU A 308 4.99 -6.05 37.77
C GLU A 308 4.33 -7.39 38.08
N ARG A 309 3.35 -7.82 37.26
CA ARG A 309 2.69 -9.12 37.39
C ARG A 309 3.57 -10.29 36.98
N LEU A 310 4.32 -10.16 35.88
CA LEU A 310 5.19 -11.25 35.38
C LEU A 310 6.37 -11.52 36.31
N ASN A 311 6.86 -10.51 37.03
CA ASN A 311 7.91 -10.69 38.03
C ASN A 311 7.47 -11.63 39.18
N GLU A 312 6.17 -11.75 39.44
CA GLU A 312 5.60 -12.69 40.41
C GLU A 312 5.58 -14.15 39.87
N SER A 313 5.65 -14.35 38.55
CA SER A 313 5.52 -15.65 37.85
C SER A 313 6.73 -15.94 36.92
N THR A 314 7.93 -16.00 37.49
CA THR A 314 9.20 -15.87 36.74
C THR A 314 9.57 -17.06 35.83
N TYR A 315 9.01 -18.26 36.06
CA TYR A 315 9.43 -19.48 35.35
C TYR A 315 8.86 -19.61 33.93
N GLU A 316 7.53 -19.49 33.77
CA GLU A 316 6.86 -19.70 32.46
C GLU A 316 7.29 -18.69 31.40
N THR A 317 7.65 -17.47 31.82
CA THR A 317 8.06 -16.40 30.89
C THR A 317 9.40 -16.71 30.24
N ARG A 318 10.37 -17.22 31.00
CA ARG A 318 11.73 -17.50 30.50
C ARG A 318 11.76 -18.62 29.47
N ASP A 319 10.98 -19.68 29.68
CA ASP A 319 10.91 -20.80 28.75
C ASP A 319 10.35 -20.35 27.40
N SER A 320 9.26 -19.58 27.41
CA SER A 320 8.66 -19.08 26.16
C SER A 320 9.56 -18.13 25.37
N GLN A 321 10.35 -17.29 26.05
CA GLN A 321 11.33 -16.41 25.42
C GLN A 321 12.48 -17.23 24.82
N GLN A 322 13.00 -18.20 25.57
CA GLN A 322 14.10 -19.05 25.12
C GLN A 322 13.69 -19.88 23.90
N ASP A 323 12.47 -20.40 23.86
CA ASP A 323 11.92 -21.12 22.72
C ASP A 323 11.83 -20.22 21.48
N PHE A 324 11.35 -19.00 21.65
CA PHE A 324 11.29 -18.01 20.57
C PHE A 324 12.69 -17.66 20.04
N VAL A 325 13.62 -17.34 20.93
CA VAL A 325 15.00 -16.97 20.57
C VAL A 325 15.68 -18.12 19.85
N SER A 326 15.53 -19.35 20.36
CA SER A 326 16.11 -20.55 19.75
C SER A 326 15.53 -20.81 18.36
N ALA A 327 14.20 -20.73 18.22
CA ALA A 327 13.53 -20.92 16.93
C ALA A 327 13.94 -19.86 15.90
N LYS A 328 14.00 -18.58 16.29
CA LYS A 328 14.41 -17.48 15.41
C LYS A 328 15.89 -17.48 15.09
N ALA A 329 16.76 -17.89 16.01
CA ALA A 329 18.17 -18.08 15.74
C ALA A 329 18.38 -19.21 14.71
N GLN A 330 17.66 -20.32 14.82
CA GLN A 330 17.71 -21.41 13.82
C GLN A 330 17.18 -20.95 12.46
N GLU A 331 16.05 -20.23 12.44
CA GLU A 331 15.50 -19.65 11.21
C GLU A 331 16.54 -18.74 10.54
N LEU A 332 17.08 -17.77 11.28
CA LEU A 332 18.04 -16.81 10.76
C LEU A 332 19.37 -17.46 10.35
N ALA A 333 19.87 -18.44 11.11
CA ALA A 333 21.04 -19.22 10.73
C ALA A 333 20.81 -19.98 9.41
N GLY A 334 19.62 -20.56 9.23
CA GLY A 334 19.23 -21.21 7.98
C GLY A 334 19.12 -20.25 6.79
N LEU A 335 18.69 -19.01 7.04
CA LEU A 335 18.63 -17.95 6.02
C LEU A 335 20.03 -17.45 5.64
N LEU A 336 20.95 -17.37 6.61
CA LEU A 336 22.29 -16.82 6.42
C LEU A 336 23.30 -17.84 5.90
N GLU A 337 23.17 -19.13 6.22
CA GLU A 337 24.10 -20.20 5.81
C GLU A 337 24.44 -20.15 4.31
N PRO A 338 23.48 -20.02 3.37
CA PRO A 338 23.80 -20.01 1.94
C PRO A 338 24.53 -18.73 1.46
N ILE A 339 24.50 -17.67 2.27
CA ILE A 339 25.12 -16.36 1.97
C ILE A 339 26.51 -16.29 2.58
N ILE A 340 26.64 -16.78 3.82
CA ILE A 340 27.83 -16.69 4.66
C ILE A 340 28.74 -17.92 4.51
N CYS A 341 28.25 -19.01 3.92
CA CYS A 341 29.01 -20.25 3.70
C CYS A 341 29.63 -20.81 5.00
N ARG A 342 28.96 -20.59 6.15
CA ARG A 342 29.32 -21.14 7.45
C ARG A 342 28.23 -22.08 7.96
N ASP A 343 28.64 -23.08 8.73
CA ASP A 343 27.71 -24.03 9.34
C ASP A 343 26.75 -23.32 10.32
N LYS A 344 25.47 -23.70 10.29
CA LYS A 344 24.44 -23.11 11.16
C LYS A 344 24.80 -23.15 12.63
N ARG A 345 25.51 -24.20 13.06
CA ARG A 345 25.94 -24.34 14.47
C ARG A 345 26.88 -23.23 14.91
N THR A 346 27.73 -22.74 14.00
CA THR A 346 28.65 -21.63 14.28
C THR A 346 27.95 -20.28 14.34
N LEU A 347 26.85 -20.13 13.61
CA LEU A 347 26.03 -18.91 13.58
C LEU A 347 25.06 -18.83 14.77
N TYR A 348 24.66 -19.98 15.31
CA TYR A 348 23.58 -20.08 16.28
C TYR A 348 23.82 -19.23 17.55
N ASP A 349 24.93 -19.46 18.28
CA ASP A 349 25.16 -18.77 19.56
C ASP A 349 25.29 -17.24 19.41
N PRO A 350 26.04 -16.70 18.41
CA PRO A 350 26.06 -15.25 18.17
C PRO A 350 24.68 -14.67 17.82
N LEU A 351 23.85 -15.41 17.06
CA LEU A 351 22.49 -14.98 16.73
C LEU A 351 21.56 -15.00 17.96
N VAL A 352 21.67 -16.01 18.81
CA VAL A 352 20.96 -16.07 20.11
C VAL A 352 21.30 -14.84 20.95
N LYS A 353 22.59 -14.47 21.03
CA LYS A 353 23.03 -13.26 21.72
C LYS A 353 22.41 -11.99 21.13
N LEU A 354 22.44 -11.83 19.81
CA LEU A 354 21.83 -10.67 19.13
C LEU A 354 20.32 -10.56 19.36
N LEU A 355 19.61 -11.69 19.34
CA LEU A 355 18.17 -11.74 19.58
C LEU A 355 17.84 -11.37 21.03
N ASN A 356 18.61 -11.86 22.00
CA ASN A 356 18.44 -11.48 23.41
C ASN A 356 18.70 -9.98 23.62
N GLU A 357 19.80 -9.43 23.09
CA GLU A 357 20.08 -7.98 23.15
C GLU A 357 18.95 -7.14 22.52
N SER A 358 18.34 -7.66 21.45
CA SER A 358 17.22 -7.00 20.76
C SER A 358 15.92 -7.07 21.57
N LEU A 359 15.60 -8.20 22.21
CA LEU A 359 14.43 -8.36 23.07
C LEU A 359 14.53 -7.48 24.32
N GLU A 360 15.71 -7.41 24.95
CA GLU A 360 15.95 -6.53 26.07
C GLU A 360 15.77 -5.06 25.69
N LEU A 361 16.24 -4.67 24.50
CA LEU A 361 16.02 -3.32 23.99
C LEU A 361 14.54 -3.05 23.70
N ASP A 362 13.84 -3.98 23.04
CA ASP A 362 12.40 -3.86 22.76
C ASP A 362 11.56 -3.68 24.03
N LEU A 363 11.87 -4.47 25.07
CA LEU A 363 11.28 -4.34 26.40
C LEU A 363 11.50 -2.93 26.96
N VAL A 364 12.74 -2.44 26.96
CA VAL A 364 13.08 -1.10 27.45
C VAL A 364 12.31 -0.02 26.70
N LEU A 365 12.25 -0.10 25.37
CA LEU A 365 11.52 0.87 24.54
C LEU A 365 10.02 0.85 24.84
N SER A 366 9.45 -0.34 25.10
CA SER A 366 8.04 -0.53 25.45
C SER A 366 7.67 0.07 26.80
N GLN A 367 8.62 0.16 27.75
CA GLN A 367 8.43 0.77 29.07
C GLN A 367 8.45 2.31 29.05
N GLN A 368 8.93 2.92 27.96
CA GLN A 368 9.07 4.38 27.89
C GLN A 368 7.76 5.06 27.46
N VAL A 369 7.47 6.17 28.13
CA VAL A 369 6.35 7.06 27.79
C VAL A 369 6.55 7.72 26.43
N ALA A 370 7.78 8.14 26.13
CA ALA A 370 8.12 8.64 24.80
C ALA A 370 8.02 7.51 23.77
N ILE A 371 7.56 7.85 22.55
CA ILE A 371 7.53 6.89 21.45
C ILE A 371 8.92 6.80 20.85
N TRP A 372 9.44 5.57 20.84
CA TRP A 372 10.68 5.23 20.17
C TRP A 372 10.34 4.45 18.91
N SER A 373 10.91 4.85 17.79
CA SER A 373 10.65 4.21 16.50
C SER A 373 11.92 4.11 15.68
N TRP A 374 12.11 2.97 15.03
CA TRP A 374 13.14 2.79 14.03
C TRP A 374 12.71 3.41 12.70
N ASN A 375 13.53 4.30 12.15
CA ASN A 375 13.25 4.94 10.88
C ASN A 375 14.09 4.31 9.77
N PHE A 376 13.42 3.90 8.70
CA PHE A 376 13.99 3.40 7.44
C PHE A 376 13.51 4.27 6.28
N PRO A 377 14.33 4.54 5.27
CA PRO A 377 13.86 5.24 4.08
C PRO A 377 12.88 4.35 3.32
N LYS A 378 11.77 4.93 2.86
CA LYS A 378 10.73 4.20 2.10
C LYS A 378 11.25 3.69 0.74
N ARG A 379 12.25 4.37 0.16
CA ARG A 379 12.85 4.05 -1.15
C ARG A 379 14.34 4.38 -1.14
N LEU A 380 15.11 3.57 -1.85
CA LEU A 380 16.51 3.80 -2.16
C LEU A 380 16.70 3.78 -3.69
N PRO A 381 17.61 4.59 -4.25
CA PRO A 381 18.44 5.58 -3.55
C PRO A 381 17.63 6.81 -3.06
N CYS A 382 18.17 7.56 -2.10
CA CYS A 382 17.55 8.80 -1.60
C CYS A 382 18.59 9.87 -1.20
N PRO A 383 18.21 11.17 -1.14
CA PRO A 383 19.16 12.23 -0.81
C PRO A 383 19.73 12.11 0.60
N PHE A 384 21.04 12.35 0.73
CA PHE A 384 21.72 12.39 2.02
C PHE A 384 21.38 13.67 2.80
N ASP A 385 20.80 13.50 4.00
CA ASP A 385 20.64 14.56 5.01
C ASP A 385 21.57 14.39 6.22
N LYS A 386 22.44 15.38 6.47
CA LYS A 386 23.40 15.39 7.60
C LYS A 386 22.76 15.41 9.00
N LYS A 387 21.49 15.82 9.10
CA LYS A 387 20.77 15.85 10.38
C LYS A 387 20.45 14.44 10.85
N ILE A 388 20.02 13.59 9.93
CA ILE A 388 19.52 12.24 10.25
C ILE A 388 20.50 11.13 9.86
N HIS A 389 21.47 11.39 8.97
CA HIS A 389 22.40 10.37 8.46
C HIS A 389 23.86 10.60 8.88
N THR A 390 24.58 9.49 9.00
CA THR A 390 26.02 9.36 9.24
C THR A 390 26.62 8.43 8.18
N SER A 391 27.77 8.82 7.61
CA SER A 391 28.49 7.98 6.65
C SER A 391 29.98 7.93 7.00
N ILE A 392 30.63 6.84 6.62
CA ILE A 392 32.07 6.60 6.81
C ILE A 392 32.89 7.36 5.74
N HIS A 393 32.29 7.64 4.58
CA HIS A 393 32.97 8.30 3.48
C HIS A 393 33.23 9.78 3.78
N LYS A 394 34.44 10.26 3.43
CA LYS A 394 34.79 11.68 3.52
C LYS A 394 33.93 12.46 2.53
N ARG A 395 33.25 13.50 3.03
CA ARG A 395 32.37 14.36 2.24
C ARG A 395 33.08 15.65 1.87
N GLN A 396 32.93 16.07 0.63
CA GLN A 396 33.34 17.38 0.15
C GLN A 396 32.18 18.37 0.34
N HIS A 397 32.52 19.60 0.72
CA HIS A 397 31.53 20.66 0.91
C HIS A 397 30.89 21.02 -0.43
N GLY A 398 29.56 21.16 -0.46
CA GLY A 398 28.81 21.55 -1.66
C GLY A 398 28.40 20.41 -2.62
N GLN A 399 28.81 19.16 -2.36
CA GLN A 399 28.34 18.01 -3.14
C GLN A 399 27.04 17.41 -2.58
N ILE A 400 26.15 17.02 -3.49
CA ILE A 400 24.96 16.23 -3.18
C ILE A 400 25.35 14.75 -3.25
N TYR A 401 25.01 14.01 -2.20
CA TYR A 401 25.25 12.58 -2.12
C TYR A 401 23.92 11.84 -2.08
N GLU A 402 23.87 10.69 -2.75
CA GLU A 402 22.75 9.76 -2.68
C GLU A 402 23.10 8.57 -1.82
N ILE A 403 22.16 8.15 -0.98
CA ILE A 403 22.26 6.97 -0.15
C ILE A 403 21.92 5.76 -1.00
N GLN A 404 22.85 4.83 -1.11
CA GLN A 404 22.65 3.57 -1.85
C GLN A 404 22.18 2.45 -0.94
N LEU A 405 22.67 2.44 0.31
CA LEU A 405 22.37 1.39 1.28
C LEU A 405 22.30 1.96 2.70
N VAL A 406 21.32 1.50 3.47
CA VAL A 406 21.22 1.80 4.91
C VAL A 406 21.86 0.68 5.70
N LEU A 407 22.98 0.95 6.35
CA LEU A 407 23.73 -0.03 7.14
C LEU A 407 23.11 -0.24 8.54
N ALA A 408 22.48 0.79 9.10
CA ALA A 408 21.71 0.71 10.33
C ALA A 408 20.65 1.83 10.38
N PRO A 409 19.41 1.54 10.84
CA PRO A 409 18.32 2.51 10.89
C PRO A 409 18.60 3.63 11.90
N ALA A 410 17.94 4.77 11.71
CA ALA A 410 17.91 5.80 12.75
C ALA A 410 16.98 5.38 13.89
N LEU A 411 17.36 5.73 15.12
CA LEU A 411 16.47 5.66 16.27
C LEU A 411 15.88 7.05 16.51
N MET A 412 14.57 7.14 16.36
CA MET A 412 13.81 8.38 16.59
C MET A 412 13.14 8.30 17.96
N LYS A 413 13.06 9.45 18.64
CA LYS A 413 12.24 9.67 19.83
C LYS A 413 11.20 10.72 19.53
N ARG A 414 9.98 10.48 19.98
CA ARG A 414 8.86 11.43 19.93
C ARG A 414 8.30 11.63 21.33
N GLY A 415 8.07 12.89 21.69
CA GLY A 415 7.69 13.26 23.06
C GLY A 415 8.84 13.15 24.05
N LYS A 416 8.66 13.83 25.18
CA LYS A 416 9.56 13.80 26.33
C LYS A 416 9.24 12.62 27.24
N SER A 417 10.20 12.24 28.08
CA SER A 417 9.96 11.20 29.10
C SER A 417 8.95 11.66 30.16
N SER A 418 8.73 12.97 30.31
CA SER A 418 7.63 13.55 31.11
C SER A 418 6.23 13.25 30.57
N GLY A 419 6.10 12.79 29.31
CA GLY A 419 4.80 12.63 28.66
C GLY A 419 4.25 13.91 28.03
N GLU A 420 5.13 14.82 27.64
CA GLU A 420 4.81 16.08 26.98
C GLU A 420 5.46 16.16 25.59
N ASP A 421 5.04 17.13 24.77
CA ASP A 421 5.62 17.45 23.45
C ASP A 421 5.59 16.30 22.45
N PHE A 422 4.51 15.52 22.40
CA PHE A 422 4.40 14.38 21.48
C PHE A 422 4.36 14.77 19.99
N LEU A 423 4.23 16.05 19.67
CA LEU A 423 4.36 16.55 18.30
C LEU A 423 5.83 16.60 17.83
N ASP A 424 6.76 16.75 18.76
CA ASP A 424 8.18 16.90 18.45
C ASP A 424 8.85 15.53 18.27
N GLN A 425 9.56 15.38 17.15
CA GLN A 425 10.32 14.18 16.84
C GLN A 425 11.80 14.51 16.66
N HIS A 426 12.64 13.80 17.40
CA HIS A 426 14.08 14.01 17.44
C HIS A 426 14.83 12.73 17.05
N VAL A 427 15.96 12.91 16.35
CA VAL A 427 16.89 11.82 16.06
C VAL A 427 17.77 11.60 17.28
N GLN A 428 17.69 10.42 17.90
CA GLN A 428 18.54 10.04 19.04
C GLN A 428 19.79 9.29 18.58
N VAL A 429 19.63 8.43 17.57
CA VAL A 429 20.76 7.78 16.88
C VAL A 429 20.60 8.01 15.38
N LYS A 430 21.61 8.64 14.77
CA LYS A 430 21.64 8.86 13.32
C LYS A 430 21.73 7.54 12.56
N MET A 431 21.13 7.51 11.38
CA MET A 431 21.14 6.37 10.47
C MET A 431 22.53 6.22 9.84
N ASP A 432 23.11 5.03 9.91
CA ASP A 432 24.39 4.76 9.23
C ASP A 432 24.12 4.35 7.79
N VAL A 433 24.75 5.04 6.84
CA VAL A 433 24.48 4.88 5.42
C VAL A 433 25.75 4.79 4.59
N GLU A 434 25.65 4.02 3.51
CA GLU A 434 26.60 4.04 2.41
C GLU A 434 26.08 4.97 1.33
N ILE A 435 26.96 5.90 0.93
CA ILE A 435 26.66 6.93 -0.08
C ILE A 435 27.43 6.61 -1.36
N ASP A 436 26.83 6.91 -2.50
CA ASP A 436 27.55 6.89 -3.75
C ASP A 436 28.49 8.11 -3.80
N THR A 437 29.76 7.89 -4.11
CA THR A 437 30.67 9.00 -4.39
C THR A 437 30.29 9.56 -5.75
N PRO A 438 29.87 10.83 -5.86
CA PRO A 438 29.50 11.39 -7.14
C PRO A 438 30.69 11.21 -8.07
N ARG A 439 30.46 10.53 -9.20
CA ARG A 439 31.45 10.47 -10.26
C ARG A 439 31.78 11.92 -10.58
N GLN A 440 33.03 12.29 -10.33
CA GLN A 440 33.53 13.60 -10.69
C GLN A 440 33.49 13.63 -12.21
N ASP A 441 32.36 14.06 -12.77
CA ASP A 441 32.19 14.22 -14.20
C ASP A 441 33.26 15.21 -14.63
N SER A 442 34.35 14.67 -15.17
CA SER A 442 35.56 15.37 -15.58
C SER A 442 35.32 16.15 -16.87
N SER A 443 34.19 16.86 -16.92
CA SER A 443 33.72 17.66 -18.05
C SER A 443 34.61 18.87 -18.35
N ASP A 444 35.60 19.19 -17.50
CA ASP A 444 36.51 20.31 -17.71
C ASP A 444 37.88 19.98 -18.34
N SER A 445 38.11 18.75 -18.81
CA SER A 445 39.40 18.38 -19.41
C SER A 445 39.52 18.63 -20.93
N ARG A 446 38.59 19.37 -21.57
CA ARG A 446 38.62 19.61 -23.04
C ARG A 446 38.71 21.06 -23.55
N SER A 447 38.85 22.10 -22.74
CA SER A 447 38.88 23.49 -23.26
C SER A 447 40.19 24.28 -23.07
N VAL A 448 41.20 23.77 -22.35
CA VAL A 448 42.46 24.53 -22.12
C VAL A 448 43.49 24.37 -23.25
N GLY A 449 43.30 23.42 -24.17
CA GLY A 449 44.25 23.14 -25.26
C GLY A 449 44.18 24.02 -26.53
N ARG A 450 43.38 25.09 -26.56
CA ARG A 450 43.18 25.89 -27.81
C ARG A 450 43.54 27.38 -27.76
N LYS A 451 44.21 27.86 -26.72
CA LYS A 451 44.62 29.29 -26.62
C LYS A 451 46.12 29.56 -26.65
N ILE A 452 46.96 28.56 -26.99
CA ILE A 452 48.42 28.76 -27.16
C ILE A 452 48.84 28.80 -28.66
N ALA A 453 47.90 28.63 -29.59
CA ALA A 453 48.22 28.68 -31.03
C ALA A 453 48.24 30.10 -31.66
N ASP A 454 47.70 31.13 -31.01
CA ASP A 454 47.56 32.47 -31.62
C ASP A 454 48.54 33.55 -31.11
N LYS A 455 49.56 33.18 -30.32
CA LYS A 455 50.54 34.15 -29.79
C LYS A 455 51.96 34.08 -30.38
N PHE A 456 52.24 33.16 -31.32
CA PHE A 456 53.59 32.99 -31.88
C PHE A 456 53.76 33.34 -33.37
N THR A 457 52.75 33.90 -34.03
CA THR A 457 52.80 34.23 -35.48
C THR A 457 52.66 35.72 -35.80
N ALA A 458 53.11 36.62 -34.91
CA ALA A 458 53.14 38.06 -35.19
C ALA A 458 54.38 38.74 -34.58
N LYS A 459 55.59 38.28 -34.92
CA LYS A 459 56.81 39.08 -34.66
C LYS A 459 58.04 38.70 -35.50
N VAL A 460 57.87 38.48 -36.79
CA VAL A 460 59.00 38.53 -37.75
C VAL A 460 58.47 39.10 -39.06
N LEU A 461 58.49 40.43 -39.20
CA LEU A 461 58.57 41.17 -40.48
C LEU A 461 58.51 42.68 -40.20
N GLY A 462 59.59 43.38 -40.53
CA GLY A 462 59.71 44.85 -40.57
C GLY A 462 60.51 45.41 -39.39
N GLY A 463 61.67 46.04 -39.56
CA GLY A 463 62.41 46.44 -40.74
C GLY A 463 63.61 47.28 -40.30
N THR A 464 64.66 47.24 -41.13
CA THR A 464 65.70 48.26 -41.39
C THR A 464 66.32 49.04 -40.26
#